data_AF-A0A0F9DF15-F1
#
_entry.id   AF-A0A0F9DF15-F1
#
_cell.length_a   1.000
_cell.length_b   1.000
_cell.length_c   1.000
_cell.angle_alpha   90.00
_cell.angle_beta   90.00
_cell.angle_gamma   90.00
#
_symmetry.space_group_name_H-M   'P 1'
#
loop_
_entity.id
_entity.type
_entity.pdbx_description
1 polymer ?
#
loop_
_entity_poly.entity_id
_entity_poly.type
_entity_poly.pdbx_seq_one_letter_code
_entity_poly.pdbx_strand_id
1 'polypeptide(L)' 'MKETSKWLFGYGSLMWDEWETYFQGTNLGKARLRGYHRAYNKRSTTNWGTWDAPCPTLGLEMSIEAECVGLIFEFDDKQ' A
#
# COMPACT_ATOMS: atom_id res chain seq x y z
N MET A 1 3.21 -0.27 29.73
CA MET A 1 4.07 0.16 28.60
C MET A 1 3.18 0.07 27.37
N LYS A 2 3.03 1.14 26.57
CA LYS A 2 2.25 1.01 25.33
C LYS A 2 3.06 0.13 24.39
N GLU A 3 2.48 -0.99 23.97
CA GLU A 3 2.94 -1.66 22.76
C GLU A 3 2.76 -0.67 21.62
N THR A 4 3.85 -0.42 20.92
CA THR A 4 3.86 0.48 19.78
C THR A 4 3.63 -0.43 18.57
N SER A 5 2.58 -0.17 17.81
CA SER A 5 2.28 -0.92 16.58
C SER A 5 2.66 -0.07 15.37
N LYS A 6 3.18 -0.71 14.33
CA LYS A 6 3.37 -0.12 13.00
C LYS A 6 2.13 -0.37 12.14
N TRP A 7 1.76 0.67 11.38
CA TRP A 7 0.59 0.66 10.51
C TRP A 7 1.01 0.82 9.06
N LEU A 8 0.42 0.02 8.19
CA LEU A 8 0.67 0.07 6.75
C LEU A 8 -0.64 0.20 5.99
N PHE A 9 -0.72 1.21 5.11
CA PHE A 9 -1.85 1.39 4.21
C PHE A 9 -1.51 0.85 2.81
N GLY A 10 -2.19 -0.23 2.40
CA GLY A 10 -2.06 -0.83 1.07
C GLY A 10 -3.04 -0.21 0.08
N TYR A 11 -2.54 0.30 -1.05
CA TYR A 11 -3.34 0.93 -2.11
C TYR A 11 -3.15 0.30 -3.50
N GLY A 12 -2.28 -0.71 -3.60
CA GLY A 12 -1.94 -1.40 -4.83
C GLY A 12 -1.68 -2.87 -4.55
N SER A 13 -0.49 -3.37 -4.92
CA SER A 13 -0.17 -4.81 -4.83
C SER A 13 -0.15 -5.44 -3.46
N LEU A 14 -0.18 -4.63 -2.42
CA LEU A 14 -0.29 -5.12 -1.04
C LEU A 14 -1.73 -5.46 -0.65
N MET A 15 -2.71 -5.30 -1.55
CA MET A 15 -4.12 -5.53 -1.21
C MET A 15 -4.60 -6.98 -1.41
N TRP A 16 -3.70 -7.90 -1.74
CA TRP A 16 -4.03 -9.27 -2.15
C TRP A 16 -2.99 -10.29 -1.66
N ASP A 17 -3.29 -11.57 -1.84
CA ASP A 17 -2.41 -12.74 -1.58
C ASP A 17 -1.96 -12.95 -0.12
N GLU A 18 -2.60 -12.29 0.87
CA GLU A 18 -2.34 -12.50 2.31
C GLU A 18 -0.85 -12.40 2.69
N TRP A 19 -0.07 -11.62 1.94
CA TRP A 19 1.39 -11.50 2.10
C TRP A 19 1.79 -11.04 3.50
N GLU A 20 0.92 -10.29 4.18
CA GLU A 20 1.13 -9.78 5.53
C GLU A 20 1.36 -10.91 6.53
N THR A 21 0.75 -12.09 6.30
CA THR A 21 0.83 -13.23 7.21
C THR A 21 2.26 -13.77 7.32
N TYR A 22 3.03 -13.72 6.23
CA TYR A 22 4.45 -14.10 6.22
C TYR A 22 5.28 -13.21 7.15
N PHE A 23 4.84 -11.96 7.33
CA PHE A 23 5.45 -10.97 8.23
C PHE A 23 4.69 -10.85 9.55
N GLN A 24 3.85 -11.82 9.91
CA GLN A 24 3.04 -11.82 11.15
C GLN A 24 2.20 -10.54 11.30
N GLY A 25 1.80 -9.92 10.19
CA GLY A 25 0.90 -8.80 10.16
C GLY A 25 -0.56 -9.24 10.20
N THR A 26 -1.42 -8.33 10.66
CA THR A 26 -2.87 -8.54 10.66
C THR A 26 -3.54 -7.55 9.70
N ASN A 27 -4.32 -8.06 8.75
CA ASN A 27 -5.18 -7.25 7.89
C ASN A 27 -6.46 -6.87 8.64
N LEU A 28 -6.67 -5.57 8.90
CA LEU A 28 -7.87 -5.08 9.60
C LEU A 28 -8.98 -4.63 8.65
N GLY A 29 -8.84 -4.88 7.35
CA GLY A 29 -9.84 -4.59 6.34
C GLY A 29 -9.68 -3.23 5.67
N LYS A 30 -10.80 -2.68 5.17
CA LYS A 30 -10.80 -1.49 4.31
C LYS A 30 -10.57 -0.20 5.12
N ALA A 31 -9.75 0.69 4.56
CA ALA A 31 -9.54 2.04 5.07
C ALA A 31 -9.64 3.08 3.95
N ARG A 32 -9.89 4.34 4.33
CA ARG A 32 -9.93 5.50 3.42
C ARG A 32 -8.79 6.46 3.75
N LEU A 33 -7.95 6.74 2.77
CA LEU A 33 -6.95 7.80 2.82
C LEU A 33 -7.50 9.04 2.10
N ARG A 34 -7.90 10.06 2.85
CA ARG A 34 -8.40 11.34 2.31
C ARG A 34 -7.25 12.23 1.86
N GLY A 35 -7.50 13.06 0.85
CA GLY A 35 -6.51 13.98 0.29
C GLY A 35 -5.58 13.33 -0.74
N TYR A 36 -5.87 12.09 -1.14
CA TYR A 36 -5.07 11.33 -2.11
C TYR A 36 -5.98 10.51 -3.04
N HIS A 37 -5.54 10.32 -4.28
CA HIS A 37 -6.07 9.30 -5.18
C HIS A 37 -4.97 8.37 -5.69
N ARG A 38 -5.37 7.30 -6.38
CA ARG A 38 -4.43 6.41 -7.09
C ARG A 38 -4.23 6.90 -8.52
N ALA A 39 -2.98 6.95 -8.96
CA ALA A 39 -2.62 7.29 -10.32
C ALA A 39 -1.54 6.32 -10.83
N TYR A 40 -1.49 6.08 -12.14
CA TYR A 40 -0.43 5.30 -12.78
C TYR A 40 0.83 6.17 -12.98
N ASN A 41 1.40 6.65 -11.88
CA ASN A 41 2.51 7.61 -11.87
C ASN A 41 3.84 7.02 -11.40
N LYS A 42 3.90 5.71 -11.10
CA LYS A 42 5.14 5.02 -10.70
C LYS A 42 5.70 4.20 -11.86
N ARG A 43 6.96 4.46 -12.23
CA ARG A 43 7.69 3.69 -13.24
C ARG A 43 8.14 2.34 -12.68
N SER A 44 7.67 1.23 -13.27
CA SER A 44 8.13 -0.13 -12.95
C SER A 44 8.99 -0.70 -14.08
N THR A 45 10.18 -1.19 -13.73
CA THR A 45 11.18 -1.73 -14.68
C THR A 45 11.58 -3.16 -14.38
N THR A 46 10.95 -3.79 -13.38
CA THR A 46 11.32 -5.13 -12.92
C THR A 46 10.10 -6.02 -12.73
N ASN A 47 9.10 -5.59 -11.94
CA ASN A 47 7.94 -6.43 -11.66
C ASN A 47 6.91 -6.45 -12.79
N TRP A 48 6.71 -5.32 -13.47
CA TRP A 48 5.62 -5.15 -14.45
C TRP A 48 6.08 -4.63 -15.81
N GLY A 49 7.38 -4.39 -15.96
CA GLY A 49 8.00 -3.90 -17.18
C GLY A 49 9.50 -4.18 -17.16
N THR A 50 10.23 -3.64 -18.14
CA THR A 50 11.70 -3.74 -18.23
C THR A 50 12.34 -2.37 -18.23
N TRP A 51 13.68 -2.30 -18.27
CA TRP A 51 14.39 -1.04 -18.36
C TRP A 51 14.07 -0.30 -19.67
N ASP A 52 14.04 -1.03 -20.79
CA ASP A 52 13.76 -0.51 -22.14
C ASP A 52 12.26 -0.24 -22.38
N ALA A 53 11.38 -1.04 -21.77
CA ALA A 53 9.93 -0.90 -21.87
C ALA A 53 9.30 -0.87 -20.46
N PRO A 54 9.39 0.29 -19.76
CA PRO A 54 8.84 0.42 -18.43
C PRO A 54 7.31 0.40 -18.44
N CYS A 55 6.72 -0.13 -17.37
CA CYS A 55 5.27 -0.14 -17.18
C CYS A 55 4.86 0.89 -16.11
N PRO A 56 3.88 1.77 -16.40
CA PRO A 56 3.25 2.60 -15.39
C PRO A 56 2.51 1.73 -14.36
N THR A 57 2.75 1.99 -13.09
CA THR A 57 2.11 1.30 -11.96
C THR A 57 1.55 2.30 -10.96
N LEU A 58 0.70 1.81 -10.06
CA LEU A 58 0.00 2.65 -9.10
C LEU A 58 0.95 3.30 -8.11
N GLY A 59 0.81 4.61 -7.97
CA GLY A 59 1.27 5.40 -6.83
C GLY A 59 0.11 6.21 -6.24
N LEU A 60 0.41 6.95 -5.18
CA LEU A 60 -0.51 7.91 -4.58
C LEU A 60 -0.14 9.32 -5.05
N GLU A 61 -1.16 10.10 -5.38
CA GLU A 61 -1.03 11.50 -5.74
C GLU A 61 -1.96 12.34 -4.87
N MET A 62 -1.46 13.49 -4.39
CA MET A 62 -2.25 14.39 -3.56
C MET A 62 -3.38 15.02 -4.39
N SER A 63 -4.58 14.98 -3.83
CA SER A 63 -5.75 15.65 -4.38
C SER A 63 -6.71 15.92 -3.22
N ILE A 64 -6.87 17.19 -2.86
CA ILE A 64 -7.56 17.63 -1.63
C ILE A 64 -9.00 17.11 -1.57
N GLU A 65 -9.67 17.00 -2.72
CA GLU A 65 -11.06 16.57 -2.83
C GLU A 65 -11.22 15.05 -3.03
N ALA A 66 -10.13 14.30 -3.12
CA ALA A 66 -10.16 12.87 -3.39
C ALA A 66 -10.00 12.01 -2.13
N GLU A 67 -10.41 10.75 -2.27
CA GLU A 67 -10.09 9.70 -1.32
C GLU A 67 -9.65 8.42 -2.04
N CYS A 68 -8.70 7.72 -1.43
CA CYS A 68 -8.25 6.40 -1.86
C CYS A 68 -8.77 5.34 -0.88
N VAL A 69 -9.51 4.37 -1.38
CA VAL A 69 -9.88 3.17 -0.62
C VAL A 69 -8.77 2.12 -0.77
N GLY A 70 -8.26 1.66 0.36
CA GLY A 70 -7.21 0.65 0.46
C GLY A 70 -7.47 -0.34 1.59
N LEU A 71 -6.46 -1.11 1.95
CA LEU A 71 -6.46 -1.97 3.14
C LEU A 71 -5.51 -1.41 4.20
N ILE A 72 -5.81 -1.67 5.46
CA ILE A 72 -4.94 -1.33 6.58
C ILE A 72 -4.39 -2.61 7.23
N PHE A 73 -3.10 -2.60 7.51
CA PHE A 73 -2.39 -3.69 8.18
C PHE A 73 -1.72 -3.16 9.44
N GLU A 74 -1.71 -3.98 10.48
CA GLU A 74 -1.02 -3.73 11.75
C GLU A 74 0.10 -4.76 11.95
N PHE A 75 1.24 -4.29 12.45
CA PHE A 75 2.42 -5.10 12.79
C PHE A 75 2.91 -4.74 14.19
N ASP A 76 3.31 -5.75 14.98
CA ASP A 76 3.96 -5.54 16.29
C ASP A 76 5.38 -4.97 16.09
N ASP A 77 5.78 -4.01 16.93
CA ASP A 77 7.13 -3.44 16.89
C ASP A 77 8.23 -4.36 17.42
N LYS A 78 7.89 -5.49 18.05
CA LYS A 78 8.86 -6.41 18.66
C LYS A 78 9.50 -7.41 17.68
N GLN A 79 9.31 -7.24 16.37
CA GLN A 79 9.96 -8.08 15.35
C GLN A 79 11.46 -7.81 15.21
#